data_AF-A0A1W2FJP7-F1
#
_entry.id   AF-A0A1W2FJP7-F1
#
_cell.length_a   1.000
_cell.length_b   1.000
_cell.length_c   1.000
_cell.angle_alpha   90.00
_cell.angle_beta   90.00
_cell.angle_gamma   90.00
#
_symmetry.space_group_name_H-M   'P 1'
#
loop_
_entity.id
_entity.type
_entity.pdbx_description
1 polymer ?
#
loop_
_entity_poly.entity_id
_entity_poly.type
_entity_poly.pdbx_seq_one_letter_code
_entity_poly.pdbx_strand_id
1 'polypeptide(L)'
;MFRNVARVTGVVTLVAALGLSLSAVSPAVAGPEQCPEGHFCLWEHAGYKGRFFSSPHDVPNVGPDMNDKSTSHWNRMDKRVCVYDHSRYRGLLGSYGSNSFGHMDFTHDIITSFRRVNAEGRC
;
A
#
# COMPACT_ATOMS: atom_id res chain seq x y z
N MET A 1 -2.64 -64.66 57.78
CA MET A 1 -3.80 -63.79 58.10
C MET A 1 -4.05 -62.90 56.89
N PHE A 2 -5.29 -62.87 56.39
CA PHE A 2 -5.68 -62.44 55.04
C PHE A 2 -5.95 -60.93 54.87
N ARG A 3 -5.83 -60.49 53.60
CA ARG A 3 -6.58 -59.42 52.87
C ARG A 3 -6.11 -57.96 53.05
N ASN A 4 -6.13 -57.06 52.05
CA ASN A 4 -6.86 -57.00 50.77
C ASN A 4 -6.05 -56.28 49.65
N VAL A 5 -6.36 -56.64 48.41
CA VAL A 5 -5.96 -55.99 47.15
C VAL A 5 -6.86 -54.77 46.89
N ALA A 6 -6.31 -53.66 46.41
CA ALA A 6 -7.08 -52.61 45.75
C ALA A 6 -6.34 -52.16 44.48
N ARG A 7 -6.85 -52.59 43.33
CA ARG A 7 -6.55 -51.99 42.01
C ARG A 7 -7.30 -50.67 41.94
N VAL A 8 -6.64 -49.59 41.53
CA VAL A 8 -7.33 -48.39 41.04
C VAL A 8 -6.75 -48.01 39.69
N THR A 9 -7.67 -48.07 38.73
CA THR A 9 -7.65 -47.69 37.32
C THR A 9 -7.20 -46.26 37.10
N GLY A 10 -6.48 -46.06 35.99
CA GLY A 10 -5.81 -44.82 35.66
C GLY A 10 -6.69 -43.64 35.27
N VAL A 11 -6.03 -42.51 35.06
CA VAL A 11 -6.53 -41.35 34.35
C VAL A 11 -5.38 -40.85 33.48
N VAL A 12 -5.45 -41.10 32.17
CA VAL A 12 -4.62 -40.41 31.18
C VAL A 12 -5.29 -39.07 30.94
N THR A 13 -4.78 -38.01 31.56
CA THR A 13 -5.22 -36.64 31.26
C THR A 13 -4.63 -36.22 29.91
N LEU A 14 -5.45 -36.28 28.86
CA LEU A 14 -5.18 -35.63 27.58
C LEU A 14 -5.22 -34.10 27.81
N VAL A 15 -4.07 -33.44 27.83
CA VAL A 15 -4.03 -31.97 27.78
C VAL A 15 -4.23 -31.56 26.33
N ALA A 16 -5.45 -31.17 25.98
CA ALA A 16 -5.72 -30.51 24.72
C ALA A 16 -5.08 -29.12 24.74
N ALA A 17 -3.87 -29.01 24.18
CA ALA A 17 -3.24 -27.71 23.94
C ALA A 17 -4.06 -26.97 22.88
N LEU A 18 -4.87 -26.01 23.31
CA LEU A 18 -5.54 -25.06 22.44
C LEU A 18 -4.46 -24.25 21.72
N GLY A 19 -4.18 -24.60 20.47
CA GLY A 19 -3.32 -23.82 19.59
C GLY A 19 -3.98 -22.49 19.26
N LEU A 20 -3.77 -21.48 20.10
CA LEU A 20 -3.97 -20.09 19.68
C LEU A 20 -2.82 -19.75 18.74
N SER A 21 -3.07 -19.86 17.44
CA SER A 21 -2.25 -19.21 16.42
C SER A 21 -2.37 -17.70 16.60
N LEU A 22 -1.43 -17.09 17.33
CA LEU A 22 -1.22 -15.65 17.27
C LEU A 22 -0.68 -15.33 15.88
N SER A 23 -1.56 -14.94 14.96
CA SER A 23 -1.15 -14.28 13.74
C SER A 23 -0.38 -13.03 14.14
N ALA A 24 0.93 -13.02 13.92
CA ALA A 24 1.73 -11.82 14.06
C ALA A 24 1.21 -10.81 13.04
N VAL A 25 0.42 -9.84 13.51
CA VAL A 25 0.06 -8.68 12.70
C VAL A 25 1.32 -7.84 12.61
N SER A 26 2.07 -7.95 11.51
CA SER A 26 3.16 -7.03 11.23
C SER A 26 2.60 -5.61 11.30
N PRO A 27 3.27 -4.66 11.99
CA PRO A 27 2.82 -3.28 11.98
C PRO A 27 2.75 -2.83 10.52
N ALA A 28 1.65 -2.16 10.14
CA ALA A 28 1.54 -1.55 8.83
C ALA A 28 2.69 -0.55 8.67
N VAL A 29 3.71 -0.94 7.89
CA VAL A 29 4.88 -0.10 7.63
C VAL A 29 4.42 1.01 6.70
N ALA A 30 4.43 2.25 7.19
CA ALA A 30 4.43 3.42 6.34
C ALA A 30 5.78 3.47 5.61
N GLY A 31 5.76 3.35 4.28
CA GLY A 31 6.97 3.24 3.49
C GLY A 31 6.72 2.86 2.04
N PRO A 32 7.77 2.82 1.22
CA PRO A 32 7.65 2.62 -0.23
C PRO A 32 7.04 1.25 -0.57
N GLU A 33 7.26 0.24 0.27
CA GLU A 33 6.72 -1.13 0.11
C GLU A 33 5.19 -1.19 0.10
N GLN A 34 4.50 -0.12 0.55
CA GLN A 34 3.05 -0.02 0.45
C GLN A 34 2.55 0.06 -0.99
N CYS A 35 3.41 0.43 -1.95
CA CYS A 35 3.04 0.54 -3.35
C CYS A 35 2.98 -0.82 -4.03
N PRO A 36 1.80 -1.31 -4.46
CA PRO A 36 1.70 -2.59 -5.16
C PRO A 36 2.36 -2.53 -6.53
N GLU A 37 2.77 -3.69 -7.05
CA GLU A 37 3.20 -3.81 -8.44
C GLU A 37 2.11 -3.37 -9.40
N GLY A 38 2.48 -2.65 -10.47
CA GLY A 38 1.52 -2.15 -11.45
C GLY A 38 0.69 -0.95 -10.99
N HIS A 39 1.04 -0.32 -9.86
CA HIS A 39 0.35 0.88 -9.36
C HIS A 39 1.18 2.15 -9.55
N PHE A 40 0.48 3.28 -9.65
CA PHE A 40 1.04 4.60 -9.40
C PHE A 40 0.61 5.02 -8.01
N CYS A 41 1.59 5.41 -7.21
CA CYS A 41 1.46 5.60 -5.78
C CYS A 41 1.88 7.01 -5.39
N LEU A 42 1.12 7.58 -4.46
CA LEU A 42 1.24 8.96 -3.98
C LEU A 42 1.27 8.94 -2.45
N TRP A 43 2.17 9.73 -1.88
CA TRP A 43 2.24 9.97 -0.45
C TRP A 43 2.19 11.46 -0.14
N GLU A 44 1.50 11.79 0.95
CA GLU A 44 1.32 13.17 1.42
C GLU A 44 2.64 13.87 1.78
N HIS A 45 3.65 13.11 2.19
CA HIS A 45 4.93 13.67 2.60
C HIS A 45 6.09 13.04 1.84
N ALA A 46 7.24 13.71 1.89
CA ALA A 46 8.49 13.16 1.39
C ALA A 46 8.88 11.87 2.14
N GLY A 47 9.63 11.00 1.47
CA GLY A 47 10.11 9.75 2.05
C GLY A 47 9.01 8.71 2.29
N TYR A 48 7.94 8.72 1.48
CA TYR A 48 6.88 7.71 1.47
C TYR A 48 6.11 7.62 2.80
N LYS A 49 5.71 8.79 3.33
CA LYS A 49 5.05 8.96 4.63
C LYS A 49 3.74 9.72 4.50
N GLY A 50 2.96 9.68 5.57
CA GLY A 50 1.67 10.36 5.65
C GLY A 50 0.57 9.54 4.96
N ARG A 51 -0.49 10.23 4.52
CA ARG A 51 -1.56 9.57 3.78
C ARG A 51 -1.02 8.96 2.49
N PHE A 52 -1.63 7.84 2.10
CA PHE A 52 -1.24 7.05 0.95
C PHE A 52 -2.41 6.87 0.00
N PHE A 53 -2.15 7.04 -1.29
CA PHE A 53 -3.08 6.73 -2.36
C PHE A 53 -2.37 5.92 -3.44
N SER A 54 -3.05 4.93 -4.00
CA SER A 54 -2.56 4.23 -5.16
C SER A 54 -3.69 3.82 -6.09
N SER A 55 -3.35 3.66 -7.37
CA SER A 55 -4.28 3.11 -8.35
C SER A 55 -3.52 2.37 -9.45
N PRO A 56 -4.06 1.24 -9.94
CA PRO A 56 -3.61 0.61 -11.19
C PRO A 56 -4.28 1.23 -12.43
N HIS A 57 -5.22 2.17 -12.25
CA HIS A 57 -6.05 2.76 -13.29
C HIS A 57 -5.86 4.28 -13.38
N ASP A 58 -6.43 4.88 -14.42
CA ASP A 58 -6.50 6.33 -14.57
C ASP A 58 -7.44 6.91 -13.51
N VAL A 59 -7.07 8.03 -12.91
CA VAL A 59 -7.76 8.63 -11.76
C VAL A 59 -8.15 10.06 -12.11
N PRO A 60 -9.45 10.34 -12.35
CA PRO A 60 -9.91 11.68 -12.72
C PRO A 60 -9.94 12.67 -11.54
N ASN A 61 -9.86 12.17 -10.30
CA ASN A 61 -9.65 12.94 -9.08
C ASN A 61 -9.12 12.00 -7.98
N VAL A 62 -8.02 12.36 -7.30
CA VAL A 62 -7.40 11.54 -6.24
C VAL A 62 -8.17 11.54 -4.90
N GLY A 63 -9.27 12.29 -4.84
CA GLY A 63 -10.15 12.41 -3.69
C GLY A 63 -9.77 13.59 -2.77
N PRO A 64 -10.70 14.03 -1.92
CA PRO A 64 -10.54 15.22 -1.06
C PRO A 64 -9.39 15.07 -0.04
N ASP A 65 -9.02 13.83 0.27
CA ASP A 65 -7.99 13.54 1.25
C ASP A 65 -6.57 13.70 0.72
N MET A 66 -6.38 13.65 -0.61
CA MET A 66 -5.08 13.65 -1.28
C MET A 66 -4.93 14.73 -2.36
N ASN A 67 -6.03 15.39 -2.74
CA ASN A 67 -6.02 16.52 -3.66
C ASN A 67 -5.05 17.58 -3.16
N ASP A 68 -4.09 17.96 -4.01
CA ASP A 68 -3.13 19.03 -3.74
C ASP A 68 -2.30 18.79 -2.46
N LYS A 69 -1.93 17.52 -2.22
CA LYS A 69 -1.17 17.12 -1.03
C LYS A 69 -0.02 16.15 -1.29
N SER A 70 0.13 15.66 -2.51
CA SER A 70 1.11 14.61 -2.81
C SER A 70 2.51 15.20 -2.89
N THR A 71 3.46 14.70 -2.10
CA THR A 71 4.86 15.19 -2.08
C THR A 71 5.87 14.12 -2.56
N SER A 72 5.55 12.83 -2.49
CA SER A 72 6.40 11.77 -3.03
C SER A 72 5.63 10.70 -3.79
N HIS A 73 6.31 10.00 -4.70
CA HIS A 73 5.69 9.04 -5.60
C HIS A 73 6.50 7.77 -5.81
N TRP A 74 5.80 6.75 -6.29
CA TRP A 74 6.40 5.62 -6.98
C TRP A 74 5.48 5.16 -8.11
N ASN A 75 6.00 5.17 -9.32
CA ASN A 75 5.37 4.56 -10.48
C ASN A 75 5.87 3.12 -10.66
N ARG A 76 5.22 2.14 -10.03
CA ARG A 76 5.52 0.71 -10.22
C ARG A 76 4.86 0.11 -11.47
N MET A 77 4.41 0.95 -12.40
CA MET A 77 3.87 0.51 -13.68
C MET A 77 4.97 0.44 -14.74
N ASP A 78 4.75 -0.41 -15.76
CA ASP A 78 5.52 -0.40 -17.00
C ASP A 78 5.01 0.65 -18.02
N LYS A 79 4.57 1.81 -17.50
CA LYS A 79 3.92 2.88 -18.26
C LYS A 79 4.36 4.23 -17.72
N ARG A 80 4.30 5.25 -18.58
CA ARG A 80 4.42 6.65 -18.12
C ARG A 80 3.09 7.09 -17.54
N VAL A 81 3.13 7.90 -16.48
CA VAL A 81 1.95 8.51 -15.85
C VAL A 81 2.01 10.02 -16.05
N CYS A 82 0.99 10.58 -16.69
CA CYS A 82 0.79 12.02 -16.79
C CYS A 82 0.01 12.52 -15.57
N VAL A 83 0.44 13.63 -14.98
CA VAL A 83 -0.17 14.21 -13.78
C VAL A 83 -0.66 15.64 -14.05
N TYR A 84 -1.72 16.04 -13.34
CA TYR A 84 -2.53 17.20 -13.65
C TYR A 84 -2.99 17.94 -12.39
N ASP A 85 -3.07 19.27 -12.46
CA ASP A 85 -3.51 20.14 -11.36
C ASP A 85 -5.03 20.27 -11.22
N HIS A 86 -5.77 19.79 -12.22
CA HIS A 86 -7.22 19.83 -12.21
C HIS A 86 -7.82 18.45 -12.43
N SER A 87 -9.07 18.32 -12.00
CA SER A 87 -9.85 17.11 -12.21
C SER A 87 -10.09 16.87 -13.70
N ARG A 88 -10.26 15.58 -14.03
CA ARG A 88 -10.51 15.09 -15.39
C ARG A 88 -9.36 15.43 -16.36
N TYR A 89 -8.12 15.31 -15.89
CA TYR A 89 -6.90 15.37 -16.71
C TYR A 89 -6.67 16.72 -17.39
N ARG A 90 -6.89 17.82 -16.67
CA ARG A 90 -6.70 19.20 -17.18
C ARG A 90 -5.54 19.87 -16.44
N GLY A 91 -4.85 20.78 -17.14
CA GLY A 91 -3.66 21.48 -16.62
C GLY A 91 -2.50 20.51 -16.39
N LEU A 92 -1.85 20.12 -17.49
CA LEU A 92 -0.74 19.19 -17.47
C LEU A 92 0.43 19.78 -16.67
N LEU A 93 0.87 19.06 -15.65
CA LEU A 93 2.04 19.41 -14.85
C LEU A 93 3.30 18.73 -15.36
N GLY A 94 3.16 17.50 -15.89
CA GLY A 94 4.27 16.73 -16.44
C GLY A 94 4.01 15.24 -16.35
N SER A 95 5.10 14.46 -16.27
CA SER A 95 4.99 13.00 -16.29
C SER A 95 6.07 12.30 -15.47
N TYR A 96 5.72 11.12 -14.97
CA TYR A 96 6.60 10.20 -14.27
C TYR A 96 6.82 8.95 -15.13
N GLY A 97 8.08 8.64 -15.40
CA GLY A 97 8.47 7.49 -16.25
C GLY A 97 8.17 6.15 -15.60
N SER A 98 8.26 5.07 -16.38
CA SER A 98 8.18 3.69 -15.87
C SER A 98 9.20 3.50 -14.74
N ASN A 99 8.78 2.87 -13.63
CA ASN A 99 9.61 2.60 -12.45
C ASN A 99 10.23 3.83 -11.77
N SER A 100 9.80 5.06 -12.06
CA SER A 100 10.32 6.25 -11.38
C SER A 100 9.82 6.33 -9.94
N PHE A 101 10.66 6.85 -9.04
CA PHE A 101 10.32 7.01 -7.63
C PHE A 101 11.06 8.22 -7.04
N GLY A 102 10.53 8.77 -5.96
CA GLY A 102 11.19 9.80 -5.17
C GLY A 102 10.31 11.00 -4.84
N HIS A 103 10.97 12.08 -4.43
CA HIS A 103 10.34 13.37 -4.20
C HIS A 103 9.79 13.95 -5.51
N MET A 104 8.71 14.72 -5.42
CA MET A 104 8.08 15.38 -6.56
C MET A 104 8.63 16.79 -6.73
N ASP A 105 9.63 16.98 -7.59
CA ASP A 105 10.33 18.27 -7.69
C ASP A 105 9.46 19.41 -8.27
N PHE A 106 8.44 19.09 -9.08
CA PHE A 106 7.64 20.09 -9.82
C PHE A 106 6.12 19.91 -9.68
N THR A 107 5.65 18.89 -8.95
CA THR A 107 4.22 18.62 -8.76
C THR A 107 3.80 18.41 -7.32
N HIS A 108 4.68 18.73 -6.36
CA HIS A 108 4.36 18.59 -4.96
C HIS A 108 3.11 19.43 -4.62
N ASP A 109 2.19 18.82 -3.90
CA ASP A 109 1.01 19.46 -3.31
C ASP A 109 0.08 20.15 -4.31
N ILE A 110 0.10 19.73 -5.58
CA ILE A 110 -0.78 20.28 -6.61
C ILE A 110 -1.40 19.20 -7.51
N ILE A 111 -1.12 17.91 -7.28
CA ILE A 111 -1.73 16.83 -8.09
C ILE A 111 -3.18 16.62 -7.67
N THR A 112 -4.06 16.71 -8.67
CA THR A 112 -5.49 16.42 -8.55
C THR A 112 -5.88 15.17 -9.36
N SER A 113 -5.30 14.93 -10.53
CA SER A 113 -5.64 13.76 -11.36
C SER A 113 -4.44 13.19 -12.12
N PHE A 114 -4.53 11.94 -12.57
CA PHE A 114 -3.48 11.30 -13.36
C PHE A 114 -4.00 10.24 -14.32
N ARG A 115 -3.31 10.04 -15.44
CA ARG A 115 -3.62 8.97 -16.41
C ARG A 115 -2.38 8.28 -16.91
N ARG A 116 -2.52 7.01 -17.25
CA ARG A 116 -1.46 6.21 -17.84
C ARG A 116 -1.41 6.49 -19.34
N VAL A 117 -0.20 6.57 -19.87
CA VAL A 117 0.07 6.55 -21.31
C VAL A 117 1.09 5.44 -21.59
N ASN A 118 1.12 4.94 -22.82
CA ASN A 118 2.14 3.97 -23.21
C ASN A 118 3.54 4.58 -22.98
N ALA A 119 4.59 3.76 -22.86
CA ALA A 119 5.95 4.24 -22.56
C ALA A 119 6.47 5.31 -23.55
N GLU A 120 5.97 5.29 -24.80
CA GLU A 120 6.27 6.26 -25.86
C GLU A 120 5.20 7.37 -25.99
N GLY A 121 4.08 7.22 -25.28
CA GLY A 121 3.00 8.20 -25.28
C GLY A 121 3.44 9.51 -24.65
N ARG A 122 3.12 10.61 -25.34
CA ARG A 122 3.22 11.95 -24.78
C ARG A 122 1.99 12.27 -23.93
N CYS A 123 2.23 13.08 -22.91
CA CYS A 123 1.23 13.94 -22.31
C CYS A 123 1.09 15.20 -23.21
#